data_AF-A0A1C5Q2S0-F1
#
_entry.id   AF-A0A1C5Q2S0-F1
#
_cell.length_a   1.000
_cell.length_b   1.000
_cell.length_c   1.000
_cell.angle_alpha   90.00
_cell.angle_beta   90.00
_cell.angle_gamma   90.00
#
_symmetry.space_group_name_H-M   'P 1'
#
loop_
_entity.id
_entity.type
_entity.pdbx_description
1 polymer ?
#
loop_
_entity_poly.entity_id
_entity_poly.type
_entity_poly.pdbx_seq_one_letter_code
_entity_poly.pdbx_strand_id
1 'polypeptide(L)'
;MKRFWNKLTGEERLCRAEQKLTILILDCQDEERRVKLIRRKKEVHLKRLKIRRRNYIFALILACMMLILAVYGVVRVIGKMIKNVPSGQKQTEQPAESETQTETEDTTRINLTLNFTGDCILGTDEQFAWDTGFNAYYEANGPEYFLKNVRDIFEKDDLTIINMEGTLTEETTRADKQFAFKGDPEFVKILTSSSVEAANMANNHSHDYGEQSFQDTVNTLEENGIKTFGYDDTSVIEVKGVKIGFFGIYELDDHLERIPQVKSDIARLKEDGAEIIVAVFHWSNELVTVPDENQVTLAHLAIDEGADVVVGHHPHIIQGIGGYKGKTIAYSLGNFCFGGNTNPTEMDTIIFQQKFTVNGKHEIVDASYEVIPCSVSSAEGYNNYQPTPLTGEAADQVLQRLEERSQSISE
;
A
#
# COMPACT_ATOMS: atom_id res chain seq x y z
N MET A 1 -2.67 -41.03 27.95
CA MET A 1 -3.65 -40.11 27.32
C MET A 1 -4.05 -38.90 28.19
N LYS A 2 -4.44 -39.03 29.48
CA LYS A 2 -4.82 -37.86 30.33
C LYS A 2 -3.74 -36.75 30.48
N ARG A 3 -2.45 -37.11 30.54
CA ARG A 3 -1.33 -36.13 30.56
C ARG A 3 -1.11 -35.38 29.24
N PHE A 4 -1.60 -35.94 28.11
CA PHE A 4 -1.50 -35.33 26.78
C PHE A 4 -2.64 -34.33 26.56
N TRP A 5 -3.86 -34.70 26.99
CA TRP A 5 -5.01 -33.79 27.02
C TRP A 5 -4.82 -32.59 27.95
N ASN A 6 -4.12 -32.75 29.09
CA ASN A 6 -3.74 -31.61 29.95
C ASN A 6 -2.73 -30.63 29.31
N LYS A 7 -2.07 -30.97 28.19
CA LYS A 7 -1.20 -30.05 27.43
C LYS A 7 -1.95 -29.29 26.33
N LEU A 8 -3.05 -29.83 25.82
CA LEU A 8 -3.95 -29.17 24.85
C LEU A 8 -4.82 -28.08 25.48
N THR A 9 -4.93 -28.03 26.82
CA THR A 9 -5.73 -27.04 27.57
C THR A 9 -4.97 -25.77 27.97
N GLY A 10 -3.70 -25.62 27.58
CA GLY A 10 -2.86 -24.47 27.98
C GLY A 10 -3.29 -23.15 27.33
N GLU A 11 -3.64 -23.18 26.04
CA GLU A 11 -4.04 -21.99 25.29
C GLU A 11 -5.43 -21.49 25.72
N GLU A 12 -6.41 -22.38 25.85
CA GLU A 12 -7.75 -22.05 26.34
C GLU A 12 -7.73 -21.49 27.77
N ARG A 13 -6.85 -22.03 28.63
CA ARG A 13 -6.67 -21.52 30.00
C ARG A 13 -6.09 -20.11 30.01
N LEU A 14 -5.13 -19.82 29.14
CA LEU A 14 -4.56 -18.47 29.00
C LEU A 14 -5.57 -17.49 28.39
N CYS A 15 -6.36 -17.93 27.41
CA CYS A 15 -7.47 -17.17 26.84
C CYS A 15 -8.50 -16.77 27.91
N ARG A 16 -8.96 -17.73 28.72
CA ARG A 16 -9.89 -17.44 29.83
C ARG A 16 -9.26 -16.55 30.91
N ALA A 17 -7.96 -16.68 31.16
CA ALA A 17 -7.25 -15.81 32.10
C ALA A 17 -7.14 -14.36 31.57
N GLU A 18 -6.91 -14.20 30.27
CA GLU A 18 -6.85 -12.91 29.59
C GLU A 18 -8.21 -12.20 29.57
N GLN A 19 -9.29 -12.93 29.30
CA GLN A 19 -10.67 -12.42 29.40
C GLN A 19 -10.99 -11.95 30.83
N LYS A 20 -10.65 -12.76 31.85
CA LYS A 20 -10.82 -12.38 33.26
C LYS A 20 -10.02 -11.13 33.63
N LEU A 21 -8.79 -10.99 33.15
CA LEU A 21 -7.97 -9.80 33.40
C LEU A 21 -8.56 -8.56 32.73
N THR A 22 -9.19 -8.70 31.57
CA THR A 22 -9.87 -7.60 30.88
C THR A 22 -11.04 -7.06 31.71
N ILE A 23 -11.89 -7.94 32.23
CA ILE A 23 -13.00 -7.56 33.12
C ILE A 23 -12.45 -6.86 34.38
N LEU A 24 -11.42 -7.44 35.02
CA LEU A 24 -10.79 -6.84 36.20
C LEU A 24 -10.15 -5.47 35.93
N ILE A 25 -9.70 -5.18 34.71
CA ILE A 25 -9.12 -3.88 34.34
C ILE A 25 -10.23 -2.82 34.17
N LEU A 26 -11.38 -3.21 33.60
CA LEU A 26 -12.52 -2.32 33.40
C LEU A 26 -13.17 -1.93 34.73
N ASP A 27 -13.22 -2.85 35.69
CA ASP A 27 -13.82 -2.62 37.01
C ASP A 27 -12.85 -1.95 38.01
N CYS A 28 -11.60 -1.67 37.63
CA CYS A 28 -10.57 -1.16 38.55
C CYS A 28 -10.51 0.37 38.58
N GLN A 29 -10.93 0.96 39.70
CA GLN A 29 -10.87 2.41 39.95
C GLN A 29 -9.52 2.91 40.49
N ASP A 30 -8.63 2.01 40.91
CA ASP A 30 -7.30 2.34 41.44
C ASP A 30 -6.25 2.26 40.32
N GLU A 31 -5.58 3.37 40.05
CA GLU A 31 -4.73 3.53 38.87
C GLU A 31 -3.45 2.68 38.94
N GLU A 32 -2.78 2.61 40.09
CA GLU A 32 -1.60 1.75 40.27
C GLU A 32 -1.95 0.27 40.11
N ARG A 33 -3.10 -0.16 40.62
CA ARG A 33 -3.59 -1.53 40.49
C ARG A 33 -3.99 -1.84 39.06
N ARG A 34 -4.59 -0.89 38.35
CA ARG A 34 -4.95 -1.01 36.93
C ARG A 34 -3.70 -1.22 36.06
N VAL A 35 -2.64 -0.46 36.28
CA VAL A 35 -1.33 -0.63 35.60
C VAL A 35 -0.74 -2.02 35.85
N LYS A 36 -0.78 -2.52 37.10
CA LYS A 36 -0.32 -3.88 37.45
C LYS A 36 -1.14 -4.97 36.73
N LEU A 37 -2.46 -4.78 36.60
CA LEU A 37 -3.34 -5.70 35.88
C LEU A 37 -3.08 -5.71 34.37
N ILE A 38 -2.86 -4.53 33.76
CA ILE A 38 -2.50 -4.40 32.34
C ILE A 38 -1.18 -5.14 32.05
N ARG A 39 -0.14 -4.92 32.87
CA ARG A 39 1.14 -5.62 32.74
C ARG A 39 0.96 -7.14 32.81
N ARG A 40 0.16 -7.62 33.76
CA ARG A 40 -0.14 -9.05 33.91
C ARG A 40 -0.93 -9.61 32.72
N LYS A 41 -1.85 -8.84 32.14
CA LYS A 41 -2.58 -9.21 30.92
C LYS A 41 -1.62 -9.37 29.75
N LYS A 42 -0.69 -8.41 29.55
CA LYS A 42 0.35 -8.48 28.52
C LYS A 42 1.22 -9.74 28.67
N GLU A 43 1.64 -10.10 29.89
CA GLU A 43 2.41 -11.32 30.13
C GLU A 43 1.64 -12.62 29.80
N VAL A 44 0.35 -12.67 30.12
CA VAL A 44 -0.53 -13.81 29.81
C VAL A 44 -0.73 -13.93 28.29
N HIS A 45 -0.97 -12.81 27.62
CA HIS A 45 -1.11 -12.73 26.16
C HIS A 45 0.15 -13.23 25.45
N LEU A 46 1.34 -12.74 25.84
CA LEU A 46 2.62 -13.18 25.27
C LEU A 46 2.88 -14.68 25.48
N LYS A 47 2.50 -15.24 26.64
CA LYS A 47 2.59 -16.70 26.88
C LYS A 47 1.66 -17.49 25.97
N ARG A 48 0.47 -16.95 25.68
CA ARG A 48 -0.51 -17.57 24.78
C ARG A 48 0.03 -17.59 23.34
N LEU A 49 0.56 -16.47 22.85
CA LEU A 49 1.19 -16.37 21.53
C LEU A 49 2.35 -17.36 21.37
N LYS A 50 3.23 -17.49 22.37
CA LYS A 50 4.34 -18.46 22.34
C LYS A 50 3.85 -19.91 22.21
N ILE A 51 2.76 -20.27 22.90
CA ILE A 51 2.17 -21.62 22.80
C ILE A 51 1.53 -21.82 21.42
N ARG A 52 0.79 -20.82 20.93
CA ARG A 52 0.13 -20.86 19.62
C ARG A 52 1.14 -20.99 18.48
N ARG A 53 2.20 -20.17 18.48
CA ARG A 53 3.32 -20.25 17.53
C ARG A 53 3.99 -21.62 17.54
N ARG A 54 4.26 -22.19 18.73
CA ARG A 54 4.82 -23.54 18.85
C ARG A 54 3.89 -24.59 18.23
N ASN A 55 2.58 -24.50 18.49
CA ASN A 55 1.60 -25.45 17.93
C ASN A 55 1.52 -25.34 16.40
N TYR A 56 1.57 -24.13 15.83
CA TYR A 56 1.65 -23.92 14.38
C TYR A 56 2.91 -24.53 13.77
N ILE A 57 4.09 -24.32 14.37
CA ILE A 57 5.35 -24.94 13.90
C ILE A 57 5.24 -26.47 13.89
N PHE A 58 4.68 -27.06 14.95
CA PHE A 58 4.45 -28.51 14.98
C PHE A 58 3.49 -28.98 13.89
N ALA A 59 2.40 -28.25 13.64
CA ALA A 59 1.45 -28.57 12.58
C ALA A 59 2.09 -28.49 11.18
N LEU A 60 2.92 -27.46 10.94
CA LEU A 60 3.67 -27.28 9.71
C LEU A 60 4.64 -28.44 9.46
N ILE A 61 5.42 -28.84 10.48
CA ILE A 61 6.33 -29.99 10.38
C ILE A 61 5.56 -31.27 10.03
N LEU A 62 4.39 -31.48 10.65
CA LEU A 62 3.55 -32.65 10.38
C LEU A 62 3.01 -32.64 8.94
N ALA A 63 2.58 -31.47 8.45
CA ALA A 63 2.11 -31.29 7.08
C ALA A 63 3.24 -31.56 6.06
N CYS A 64 4.44 -31.02 6.29
CA CYS A 64 5.61 -31.29 5.45
C CYS A 64 5.97 -32.78 5.45
N MET A 65 5.93 -33.46 6.59
CA MET A 65 6.16 -34.91 6.64
C MET A 65 5.13 -35.70 5.84
N MET A 66 3.85 -35.34 5.91
CA MET A 66 2.79 -35.98 5.10
C MET A 66 2.99 -35.73 3.61
N LEU A 67 3.43 -34.53 3.22
CA LEU A 67 3.69 -34.15 1.84
C LEU A 67 4.90 -34.91 1.27
N ILE A 68 5.97 -35.06 2.04
CA ILE A 68 7.13 -35.88 1.68
C ILE A 68 6.71 -37.35 1.49
N LEU A 69 5.86 -37.88 2.36
CA LEU A 69 5.35 -39.26 2.23
C LEU A 69 4.46 -39.41 0.99
N ALA A 70 3.64 -38.40 0.66
CA ALA A 70 2.79 -38.40 -0.53
C ALA A 70 3.64 -38.36 -1.81
N VAL A 71 4.64 -37.47 -1.88
CA VAL A 71 5.59 -37.38 -3.00
C VAL A 71 6.37 -38.69 -3.15
N TYR A 72 6.85 -39.26 -2.05
CA TYR A 72 7.53 -40.56 -2.06
C TYR A 72 6.61 -41.67 -2.61
N GLY A 73 5.32 -41.65 -2.25
CA GLY A 73 4.30 -42.55 -2.80
C GLY A 73 4.13 -42.40 -4.32
N VAL A 74 3.99 -41.16 -4.81
CA VAL A 74 3.81 -40.85 -6.24
C VAL A 74 5.03 -41.27 -7.06
N VAL A 75 6.25 -40.94 -6.61
CA VAL A 75 7.50 -41.35 -7.28
C VAL A 75 7.60 -42.87 -7.40
N ARG A 76 7.16 -43.62 -6.38
CA ARG A 76 7.16 -45.09 -6.41
C ARG A 76 6.14 -45.69 -7.38
N VAL A 77 5.00 -45.02 -7.59
CA VAL A 77 3.97 -45.42 -8.54
C VAL A 77 4.41 -45.12 -9.97
N ILE A 78 4.97 -43.94 -10.23
CA ILE A 78 5.50 -43.55 -11.55
C ILE A 78 6.68 -44.45 -11.95
N GLY A 79 7.57 -44.77 -11.01
CA GLY A 79 8.68 -45.70 -11.24
C GLY A 79 8.26 -47.14 -11.58
N LYS A 80 7.01 -47.52 -11.30
CA LYS A 80 6.42 -48.82 -11.70
C LYS A 80 5.71 -48.79 -13.06
N MET A 81 5.34 -47.62 -13.58
CA MET A 81 4.60 -47.49 -14.85
C MET A 81 5.49 -47.24 -16.09
N ILE A 82 6.80 -47.08 -15.93
CA ILE A 82 7.72 -47.00 -17.08
C ILE A 82 8.31 -48.38 -17.37
N LYS A 83 7.50 -49.27 -17.94
CA LYS A 83 7.94 -50.41 -18.76
C LYS A 83 6.76 -50.88 -19.60
N ASN A 84 6.95 -50.82 -20.92
CA ASN A 84 6.11 -51.31 -22.02
C ASN A 84 5.18 -50.27 -22.67
N VAL A 85 5.61 -49.69 -23.79
CA VAL A 85 4.78 -49.57 -25.01
C VAL A 85 5.68 -49.58 -26.26
N PRO A 86 5.41 -50.41 -27.28
CA PRO A 86 6.04 -50.35 -28.61
C PRO A 86 5.24 -49.52 -29.63
N SER A 87 5.94 -49.11 -30.68
CA SER A 87 5.55 -48.24 -31.80
C SER A 87 4.50 -48.83 -32.77
N GLY A 88 3.61 -47.97 -33.30
CA GLY A 88 2.75 -48.27 -34.45
C GLY A 88 2.11 -47.01 -35.07
N GLN A 89 2.07 -46.95 -36.40
CA GLN A 89 1.86 -45.78 -37.26
C GLN A 89 0.40 -45.39 -37.58
N LYS A 90 0.26 -44.11 -37.98
CA LYS A 90 -0.62 -43.47 -39.00
C LYS A 90 -2.15 -43.59 -38.88
N GLN A 91 -2.82 -42.42 -38.85
CA GLN A 91 -3.71 -42.00 -39.94
C GLN A 91 -3.97 -40.48 -39.93
N THR A 92 -4.12 -39.96 -41.14
CA THR A 92 -4.40 -38.59 -41.56
C THR A 92 -5.90 -38.35 -41.56
N GLU A 93 -6.36 -37.17 -41.12
CA GLU A 93 -7.65 -36.59 -41.54
C GLU A 93 -7.58 -35.05 -41.51
N GLN A 94 -8.22 -34.43 -42.50
CA GLN A 94 -8.24 -33.00 -42.81
C GLN A 94 -9.09 -32.17 -41.81
N PRO A 95 -8.86 -30.85 -41.72
CA PRO A 95 -9.63 -29.97 -40.84
C PRO A 95 -10.93 -29.51 -41.50
N ALA A 96 -11.99 -29.41 -40.69
CA ALA A 96 -13.22 -28.72 -41.05
C ALA A 96 -13.04 -27.21 -40.84
N GLU A 97 -13.31 -26.43 -41.90
CA GLU A 97 -13.53 -24.99 -41.85
C GLU A 97 -14.74 -24.68 -40.96
N SER A 98 -14.59 -23.69 -40.08
CA SER A 98 -15.71 -22.99 -39.45
C SER A 98 -15.33 -21.52 -39.28
N GLU A 99 -15.79 -20.73 -40.25
CA GLU A 99 -16.21 -19.34 -40.17
C GLU A 99 -15.40 -18.39 -39.27
N THR A 100 -14.43 -17.71 -39.90
CA THR A 100 -13.87 -16.46 -39.40
C THR A 100 -14.95 -15.38 -39.45
N GLN A 101 -15.61 -15.13 -38.33
CA GLN A 101 -16.31 -13.87 -38.13
C GLN A 101 -15.26 -12.78 -38.10
N THR A 102 -15.28 -11.90 -39.10
CA THR A 102 -14.50 -10.67 -39.10
C THR A 102 -15.17 -9.75 -38.09
N GLU A 103 -14.78 -9.83 -36.82
CA GLU A 103 -14.99 -8.73 -35.89
C GLU A 103 -14.30 -7.53 -36.52
N THR A 104 -15.07 -6.49 -36.82
CA THR A 104 -14.52 -5.16 -37.09
C THR A 104 -13.72 -4.77 -35.85
N GLU A 105 -12.39 -4.88 -35.91
CA GLU A 105 -11.52 -4.41 -34.83
C GLU A 105 -11.87 -2.95 -34.56
N ASP A 106 -12.38 -2.70 -33.36
CA ASP A 106 -12.54 -1.35 -32.85
C ASP A 106 -11.15 -0.73 -32.71
N THR A 107 -10.81 0.17 -33.63
CA THR A 107 -9.50 0.82 -33.68
C THR A 107 -9.33 1.90 -32.61
N THR A 108 -10.35 2.14 -31.78
CA THR A 108 -10.29 3.16 -30.72
C THR A 108 -9.28 2.72 -29.65
N ARG A 109 -8.33 3.62 -29.36
CA ARG A 109 -7.33 3.46 -28.30
C ARG A 109 -7.40 4.66 -27.37
N ILE A 110 -7.66 4.42 -26.09
CA ILE A 110 -7.66 5.44 -25.04
C ILE A 110 -6.35 5.27 -24.27
N ASN A 111 -5.52 6.31 -24.28
CA ASN A 111 -4.28 6.34 -23.50
C ASN A 111 -4.52 7.13 -22.21
N LEU A 112 -4.15 6.52 -21.09
CA LEU A 112 -4.27 7.07 -19.74
C LEU A 112 -2.89 7.15 -19.09
N THR A 113 -2.59 8.28 -18.45
CA THR A 113 -1.37 8.49 -17.67
C THR A 113 -1.73 8.84 -16.23
N LEU A 114 -1.36 7.98 -15.28
CA LEU A 114 -1.61 8.20 -13.86
C LEU A 114 -0.27 8.46 -13.16
N ASN A 115 -0.15 9.60 -12.49
CA ASN A 115 1.00 9.92 -11.65
C ASN A 115 0.70 9.55 -10.19
N PHE A 116 1.64 8.85 -9.57
CA PHE A 116 1.64 8.59 -8.14
C PHE A 116 2.85 9.26 -7.50
N THR A 117 2.62 10.02 -6.43
CA THR A 117 3.69 10.66 -5.67
C THR A 117 4.01 9.88 -4.41
N GLY A 118 5.14 10.20 -3.76
CA GLY A 118 5.39 9.77 -2.38
C GLY A 118 4.47 10.40 -1.33
N ASP A 119 4.82 10.17 -0.07
CA ASP A 119 4.07 10.59 1.12
C ASP A 119 4.00 12.12 1.23
N CYS A 120 2.78 12.65 1.29
CA CYS A 120 2.51 14.08 1.43
C CYS A 120 1.97 14.38 2.83
N ILE A 121 2.70 15.22 3.57
CA ILE A 121 2.30 15.72 4.88
C ILE A 121 2.18 17.23 4.76
N LEU A 122 0.96 17.73 4.54
CA LEU A 122 0.70 19.16 4.41
C LEU A 122 0.47 19.76 5.80
N GLY A 123 1.54 20.08 6.51
CA GLY A 123 1.46 20.56 7.88
C GLY A 123 2.70 20.24 8.70
N THR A 124 2.58 20.34 10.01
CA THR A 124 3.70 20.08 10.93
C THR A 124 3.20 19.49 12.24
N ASP A 125 4.11 18.95 13.04
CA ASP A 125 3.84 18.68 14.46
C ASP A 125 4.00 19.98 15.27
N GLU A 126 3.16 20.16 16.28
CA GLU A 126 3.21 21.32 17.19
C GLU A 126 4.51 21.44 17.99
N GLN A 127 5.28 20.36 18.10
CA GLN A 127 6.56 20.29 18.79
C GLN A 127 7.74 20.72 17.91
N PHE A 128 7.54 20.92 16.61
CA PHE A 128 8.61 21.31 15.68
C PHE A 128 8.84 22.83 15.69
N ALA A 129 10.03 23.24 15.27
CA ALA A 129 10.39 24.65 15.17
C ALA A 129 9.57 25.33 14.07
N TRP A 130 8.91 26.44 14.43
CA TRP A 130 8.01 27.16 13.53
C TRP A 130 8.73 27.80 12.34
N ASP A 131 9.86 28.48 12.58
CA ASP A 131 10.59 29.29 11.60
C ASP A 131 11.14 28.49 10.42
N THR A 132 11.35 27.19 10.62
CA THR A 132 11.75 26.25 9.57
C THR A 132 10.63 25.33 9.11
N GLY A 133 9.45 25.42 9.72
CA GLY A 133 8.34 24.49 9.54
C GLY A 133 7.49 24.76 8.31
N PHE A 134 6.70 23.76 7.91
CA PHE A 134 5.84 23.79 6.73
C PHE A 134 4.90 25.01 6.70
N ASN A 135 4.27 25.31 7.84
CA ASN A 135 3.30 26.41 7.94
C ASN A 135 3.95 27.78 7.70
N ALA A 136 5.18 28.00 8.18
CA ALA A 136 5.90 29.24 7.92
C ALA A 136 6.26 29.40 6.43
N TYR A 137 6.57 28.30 5.73
CA TYR A 137 6.76 28.32 4.28
C TYR A 137 5.47 28.67 3.55
N TYR A 138 4.33 28.16 4.01
CA TYR A 138 3.02 28.50 3.44
C TYR A 138 2.71 29.98 3.61
N GLU A 139 2.86 30.52 4.83
CA GLU A 139 2.63 31.95 5.10
C GLU A 139 3.52 32.86 4.24
N ALA A 140 4.78 32.47 4.04
CA ALA A 140 5.74 33.28 3.32
C ALA A 140 5.56 33.23 1.78
N ASN A 141 5.12 32.10 1.23
CA ASN A 141 5.17 31.87 -0.23
C ASN A 141 3.82 31.59 -0.89
N GLY A 142 2.79 31.24 -0.12
CA GLY A 142 1.49 30.81 -0.64
C GLY A 142 1.46 29.35 -1.13
N PRO A 143 0.27 28.86 -1.53
CA PRO A 143 0.06 27.45 -1.88
C PRO A 143 0.79 27.00 -3.14
N GLU A 144 0.92 27.88 -4.14
CA GLU A 144 1.54 27.53 -5.43
C GLU A 144 3.02 27.18 -5.30
N TYR A 145 3.67 27.57 -4.19
CA TYR A 145 5.09 27.33 -3.97
C TYR A 145 5.45 25.84 -3.92
N PHE A 146 4.64 25.02 -3.24
CA PHE A 146 5.06 23.69 -2.80
C PHE A 146 5.23 22.72 -3.98
N LEU A 147 4.26 22.68 -4.90
CA LEU A 147 4.29 21.75 -6.04
C LEU A 147 4.69 22.41 -7.36
N LYS A 148 5.20 23.65 -7.32
CA LYS A 148 5.51 24.44 -8.53
C LYS A 148 6.44 23.74 -9.52
N ASN A 149 7.42 22.99 -9.02
CA ASN A 149 8.46 22.37 -9.86
C ASN A 149 7.99 21.07 -10.52
N VAL A 150 6.88 20.49 -10.06
CA VAL A 150 6.28 19.26 -10.60
C VAL A 150 4.95 19.52 -11.31
N ARG A 151 4.39 20.73 -11.17
CA ARG A 151 3.12 21.14 -11.78
C ARG A 151 3.04 20.86 -13.29
N ASP A 152 4.09 21.16 -14.05
CA ASP A 152 4.14 20.90 -15.50
C ASP A 152 4.08 19.41 -15.87
N ILE A 153 4.35 18.51 -14.92
CA ILE A 153 4.22 17.06 -15.08
C ILE A 153 2.77 16.65 -14.81
N PHE A 154 2.18 17.18 -13.74
CA PHE A 154 0.80 16.88 -13.34
C PHE A 154 -0.22 17.44 -14.34
N GLU A 155 -0.02 18.65 -14.88
CA GLU A 155 -0.91 19.22 -15.90
C GLU A 155 -0.96 18.45 -17.24
N LYS A 156 -0.03 17.50 -17.46
CA LYS A 156 0.04 16.69 -18.68
C LYS A 156 -0.50 15.27 -18.52
N ASP A 157 -0.81 14.87 -17.29
CA ASP A 157 -1.33 13.55 -17.02
C ASP A 157 -2.86 13.51 -17.18
N ASP A 158 -3.45 12.38 -16.79
CA ASP A 158 -4.88 12.20 -16.69
C ASP A 158 -5.39 12.20 -15.25
N LEU A 159 -4.55 11.78 -14.30
CA LEU A 159 -4.79 11.84 -12.86
C LEU A 159 -3.44 11.89 -12.11
N THR A 160 -3.32 12.78 -11.14
CA THR A 160 -2.32 12.71 -10.06
C THR A 160 -2.96 12.22 -8.76
N ILE A 161 -2.33 11.21 -8.17
CA ILE A 161 -2.73 10.55 -6.93
C ILE A 161 -1.62 10.71 -5.89
N ILE A 162 -2.00 11.14 -4.68
CA ILE A 162 -1.08 11.29 -3.54
C ILE A 162 -1.45 10.34 -2.41
N ASN A 163 -0.49 10.07 -1.50
CA ASN A 163 -0.80 9.60 -0.15
C ASN A 163 -0.86 10.81 0.78
N MET A 164 -2.04 11.11 1.32
CA MET A 164 -2.25 12.23 2.23
C MET A 164 -2.04 11.76 3.67
N GLU A 165 -0.80 11.86 4.15
CA GLU A 165 -0.33 11.32 5.43
C GLU A 165 -0.32 12.40 6.51
N GLY A 166 -1.51 12.83 6.89
CA GLY A 166 -1.69 13.87 7.90
C GLY A 166 -3.10 14.41 7.86
N THR A 167 -3.36 15.41 8.71
CA THR A 167 -4.69 15.96 8.88
C THR A 167 -4.76 17.42 8.45
N LEU A 168 -5.86 17.80 7.82
CA LEU A 168 -6.27 19.18 7.55
C LEU A 168 -7.45 19.50 8.46
N THR A 169 -7.19 20.15 9.59
CA THR A 169 -8.19 20.30 10.66
C THR A 169 -7.86 21.48 11.57
N GLU A 170 -8.90 22.03 12.19
CA GLU A 170 -8.79 22.98 13.29
C GLU A 170 -8.78 22.30 14.67
N GLU A 171 -8.96 20.97 14.72
CA GLU A 171 -8.94 20.22 15.97
C GLU A 171 -7.62 20.39 16.73
N THR A 172 -7.73 20.43 18.06
CA THR A 172 -6.58 20.67 18.95
C THR A 172 -6.28 19.48 19.85
N THR A 173 -7.12 18.45 19.84
CA THR A 173 -6.93 17.27 20.69
C THR A 173 -5.93 16.33 20.02
N ARG A 174 -4.63 16.60 20.20
CA ARG A 174 -3.52 15.80 19.68
C ARG A 174 -3.57 14.37 20.24
N ALA A 175 -3.36 13.37 19.38
CA ALA A 175 -3.17 11.99 19.80
C ALA A 175 -1.90 11.80 20.65
N ASP A 176 -1.95 10.87 21.61
CA ASP A 176 -0.79 10.49 22.42
C ASP A 176 0.12 9.53 21.63
N LYS A 177 0.92 10.11 20.73
CA LYS A 177 1.92 9.42 19.90
C LYS A 177 3.15 10.31 19.69
N GLN A 178 4.22 9.72 19.15
CA GLN A 178 5.50 10.40 18.94
C GLN A 178 5.35 11.64 18.06
N PHE A 179 4.72 11.51 16.89
CA PHE A 179 4.45 12.61 15.97
C PHE A 179 2.97 12.64 15.59
N ALA A 180 2.35 13.81 15.63
CA ALA A 180 1.00 14.06 15.20
C ALA A 180 1.00 15.32 14.32
N PHE A 181 0.65 15.17 13.05
CA PHE A 181 0.77 16.20 12.03
C PHE A 181 -0.57 16.90 11.79
N LYS A 182 -0.51 18.23 11.78
CA LYS A 182 -1.65 19.11 11.51
C LYS A 182 -1.32 20.17 10.48
N GLY A 183 -2.19 20.29 9.49
CA GLY A 183 -2.28 21.40 8.56
C GLY A 183 -3.57 22.17 8.74
N ASP A 184 -3.53 23.45 8.36
CA ASP A 184 -4.73 24.27 8.20
C ASP A 184 -5.54 23.74 7.00
N PRO A 185 -6.88 23.65 7.06
CA PRO A 185 -7.71 23.30 5.91
C PRO A 185 -7.40 24.07 4.62
N GLU A 186 -6.94 25.31 4.69
CA GLU A 186 -6.50 26.09 3.52
C GLU A 186 -5.30 25.49 2.79
N PHE A 187 -4.55 24.58 3.40
CA PHE A 187 -3.43 23.89 2.75
C PHE A 187 -3.88 22.96 1.63
N VAL A 188 -5.17 22.62 1.53
CA VAL A 188 -5.75 21.96 0.34
C VAL A 188 -5.47 22.73 -0.95
N LYS A 189 -5.31 24.05 -0.88
CA LYS A 189 -4.95 24.89 -2.05
C LYS A 189 -3.60 24.53 -2.66
N ILE A 190 -2.70 23.92 -1.89
CA ILE A 190 -1.43 23.38 -2.41
C ILE A 190 -1.72 22.34 -3.49
N LEU A 191 -2.68 21.44 -3.22
CA LEU A 191 -3.07 20.37 -4.11
C LEU A 191 -3.87 20.88 -5.31
N THR A 192 -4.91 21.69 -5.07
CA THR A 192 -5.76 22.20 -6.16
C THR A 192 -5.04 23.16 -7.10
N SER A 193 -3.98 23.84 -6.64
CA SER A 193 -3.14 24.69 -7.50
C SER A 193 -2.23 23.93 -8.46
N SER A 194 -2.14 22.60 -8.32
CA SER A 194 -1.15 21.76 -9.01
C SER A 194 -1.72 20.48 -9.61
N SER A 195 -3.03 20.44 -9.90
CA SER A 195 -3.69 19.31 -10.60
C SER A 195 -3.51 17.97 -9.87
N VAL A 196 -3.97 17.91 -8.61
CA VAL A 196 -4.08 16.67 -7.85
C VAL A 196 -5.55 16.30 -7.76
N GLU A 197 -5.90 15.07 -8.16
CA GLU A 197 -7.30 14.64 -8.30
C GLU A 197 -7.72 13.59 -7.28
N ALA A 198 -6.77 12.86 -6.68
CA ALA A 198 -7.10 11.86 -5.68
C ALA A 198 -6.08 11.71 -4.54
N ALA A 199 -6.55 11.29 -3.38
CA ALA A 199 -5.75 11.09 -2.17
C ALA A 199 -6.11 9.78 -1.45
N ASN A 200 -5.10 8.96 -1.19
CA ASN A 200 -5.20 7.86 -0.23
C ASN A 200 -5.19 8.43 1.20
N MET A 201 -6.15 8.00 2.01
CA MET A 201 -6.30 8.35 3.41
C MET A 201 -5.96 7.17 4.35
N ALA A 202 -5.71 5.97 3.84
CA ALA A 202 -5.39 4.82 4.68
C ALA A 202 -3.93 4.87 5.15
N ASN A 203 -3.65 5.56 6.26
CA ASN A 203 -2.30 5.66 6.82
C ASN A 203 -2.30 5.92 8.34
N ASN A 204 -1.13 5.84 8.99
CA ASN A 204 -0.98 6.00 10.44
C ASN A 204 -1.20 7.45 10.96
N HIS A 205 -1.26 8.45 10.08
CA HIS A 205 -1.35 9.87 10.44
C HIS A 205 -2.73 10.49 10.14
N SER A 206 -3.66 9.74 9.58
CA SER A 206 -4.98 10.24 9.20
C SER A 206 -5.92 10.54 10.37
N HIS A 207 -5.59 10.09 11.58
CA HIS A 207 -6.37 10.33 12.82
C HIS A 207 -5.53 11.00 13.92
N ASP A 208 -4.51 11.78 13.54
CA ASP A 208 -3.56 12.40 14.47
C ASP A 208 -4.20 13.37 15.48
N TYR A 209 -5.37 13.90 15.15
CA TYR A 209 -6.20 14.73 16.04
C TYR A 209 -7.59 14.11 16.25
N GLY A 210 -7.63 12.77 16.25
CA GLY A 210 -8.84 11.97 16.47
C GLY A 210 -9.71 11.84 15.22
N GLU A 211 -10.87 11.20 15.39
CA GLU A 211 -11.79 10.90 14.29
C GLU A 211 -12.29 12.16 13.55
N GLN A 212 -12.49 13.25 14.28
CA GLN A 212 -12.92 14.51 13.68
C GLN A 212 -11.89 15.03 12.67
N SER A 213 -10.59 14.90 12.97
CA SER A 213 -9.52 15.33 12.05
C SER A 213 -9.48 14.53 10.75
N PHE A 214 -9.80 13.23 10.81
CA PHE A 214 -9.96 12.40 9.61
C PHE A 214 -11.12 12.92 8.76
N GLN A 215 -12.30 13.09 9.37
CA GLN A 215 -13.49 13.55 8.66
C GLN A 215 -13.33 14.97 8.09
N ASP A 216 -12.69 15.87 8.84
CA ASP A 216 -12.37 17.23 8.37
C ASP A 216 -11.48 17.18 7.12
N THR A 217 -10.46 16.31 7.14
CA THR A 217 -9.54 16.16 6.02
C THR A 217 -10.26 15.61 4.79
N VAL A 218 -11.06 14.55 4.96
CA VAL A 218 -11.89 13.97 3.89
C VAL A 218 -12.82 15.03 3.29
N ASN A 219 -13.56 15.75 4.13
CA ASN A 219 -14.48 16.80 3.68
C ASN A 219 -13.74 17.91 2.93
N THR A 220 -12.61 18.37 3.49
CA THR A 220 -11.80 19.43 2.89
C THR A 220 -11.32 19.04 1.50
N LEU A 221 -10.84 17.80 1.32
CA LEU A 221 -10.39 17.29 0.02
C LEU A 221 -11.55 17.18 -0.98
N GLU A 222 -12.65 16.51 -0.60
CA GLU A 222 -13.80 16.26 -1.47
C GLU A 222 -14.51 17.55 -1.90
N GLU A 223 -14.70 18.51 -0.98
CA GLU A 223 -15.29 19.82 -1.28
C GLU A 223 -14.45 20.64 -2.27
N ASN A 224 -13.16 20.35 -2.34
CA ASN A 224 -12.20 20.98 -3.27
C ASN A 224 -11.95 20.13 -4.53
N GLY A 225 -12.75 19.08 -4.76
CA GLY A 225 -12.69 18.27 -5.98
C GLY A 225 -11.64 17.16 -5.96
N ILE A 226 -10.99 16.90 -4.83
CA ILE A 226 -10.00 15.85 -4.66
C ILE A 226 -10.70 14.61 -4.10
N LYS A 227 -10.72 13.53 -4.87
CA LYS A 227 -11.37 12.28 -4.48
C LYS A 227 -10.56 11.55 -3.41
N THR A 228 -11.23 11.08 -2.38
CA THR A 228 -10.61 10.34 -1.28
C THR A 228 -10.94 8.87 -1.36
N PHE A 229 -10.03 8.04 -0.88
CA PHE A 229 -10.22 6.59 -0.74
C PHE A 229 -9.30 6.05 0.36
N GLY A 230 -9.57 4.84 0.83
CA GLY A 230 -8.79 4.17 1.86
C GLY A 230 -9.60 3.82 3.10
N TYR A 231 -9.06 2.91 3.91
CA TYR A 231 -9.80 2.23 4.98
C TYR A 231 -11.02 1.51 4.41
N ASP A 232 -12.21 1.85 4.86
CA ASP A 232 -13.44 1.21 4.42
C ASP A 232 -14.01 1.87 3.14
N ASP A 233 -13.39 2.93 2.60
CA ASP A 233 -13.88 3.65 1.42
C ASP A 233 -13.09 3.31 0.15
N THR A 234 -13.84 3.08 -0.94
CA THR A 234 -13.32 2.96 -2.31
C THR A 234 -13.81 4.13 -3.16
N SER A 235 -13.05 4.48 -4.19
CA SER A 235 -13.46 5.52 -5.14
C SER A 235 -13.36 5.03 -6.57
N VAL A 236 -14.28 5.48 -7.43
CA VAL A 236 -14.22 5.25 -8.89
C VAL A 236 -14.25 6.60 -9.58
N ILE A 237 -13.22 6.87 -10.38
CA ILE A 237 -13.07 8.10 -11.15
C ILE A 237 -13.15 7.73 -12.64
N GLU A 238 -14.03 8.40 -13.38
CA GLU A 238 -14.15 8.20 -14.83
C GLU A 238 -13.26 9.21 -15.57
N VAL A 239 -12.31 8.71 -16.36
CA VAL A 239 -11.36 9.53 -17.12
C VAL A 239 -11.37 9.10 -18.57
N LYS A 240 -11.65 10.05 -19.48
CA LYS A 240 -11.81 9.77 -20.92
C LYS A 240 -12.79 8.61 -21.21
N GLY A 241 -13.80 8.41 -20.35
CA GLY A 241 -14.80 7.35 -20.46
C GLY A 241 -14.37 5.99 -19.87
N VAL A 242 -13.19 5.89 -19.26
CA VAL A 242 -12.71 4.66 -18.57
C VAL A 242 -12.82 4.86 -17.06
N LYS A 243 -13.44 3.90 -16.38
CA LYS A 243 -13.59 3.90 -14.91
C LYS A 243 -12.37 3.31 -14.21
N ILE A 244 -11.71 4.13 -13.40
CA ILE A 244 -10.54 3.75 -12.62
C ILE A 244 -10.95 3.68 -11.15
N GLY A 245 -10.85 2.48 -10.58
CA GLY A 245 -11.16 2.19 -9.19
C GLY A 245 -9.93 2.27 -8.29
N PHE A 246 -10.08 2.86 -7.10
CA PHE A 246 -9.03 3.04 -6.11
C PHE A 246 -9.48 2.50 -4.76
N PHE A 247 -8.56 1.80 -4.08
CA PHE A 247 -8.70 1.45 -2.67
C PHE A 247 -7.37 1.60 -1.95
N GLY A 248 -7.43 1.78 -0.63
CA GLY A 248 -6.28 2.07 0.22
C GLY A 248 -6.27 1.21 1.47
N ILE A 249 -5.15 0.54 1.75
CA ILE A 249 -5.00 -0.34 2.91
C ILE A 249 -3.93 0.20 3.86
N TYR A 250 -4.32 0.40 5.11
CA TYR A 250 -3.40 0.66 6.21
C TYR A 250 -2.92 -0.66 6.83
N GLU A 251 -1.62 -0.96 6.72
CA GLU A 251 -1.00 -2.19 7.23
C GLU A 251 0.35 -1.90 7.91
N LEU A 252 0.32 -1.47 9.17
CA LEU A 252 1.53 -1.49 10.03
C LEU A 252 1.50 -2.55 11.13
N ASP A 253 0.32 -2.95 11.59
CA ASP A 253 0.14 -3.83 12.75
C ASP A 253 -0.63 -5.12 12.43
N ASP A 254 -1.51 -5.10 11.43
CA ASP A 254 -2.49 -6.16 11.18
C ASP A 254 -1.96 -7.23 10.22
N HIS A 255 -0.91 -6.94 9.46
CA HIS A 255 -0.25 -7.88 8.56
C HIS A 255 -1.26 -8.56 7.62
N LEU A 256 -1.17 -9.87 7.51
CA LEU A 256 -2.06 -10.67 6.66
C LEU A 256 -3.51 -10.73 7.18
N GLU A 257 -3.83 -10.12 8.32
CA GLU A 257 -5.23 -9.92 8.74
C GLU A 257 -5.95 -8.89 7.85
N ARG A 258 -5.24 -8.15 6.99
CA ARG A 258 -5.82 -7.27 5.95
C ARG A 258 -6.33 -8.00 4.71
N ILE A 259 -6.02 -9.29 4.53
CA ILE A 259 -6.45 -10.10 3.38
C ILE A 259 -7.96 -10.00 3.09
N PRO A 260 -8.87 -10.07 4.08
CA PRO A 260 -10.30 -9.95 3.83
C PRO A 260 -10.70 -8.58 3.26
N GLN A 261 -10.07 -7.50 3.74
CA GLN A 261 -10.35 -6.12 3.29
C GLN A 261 -9.91 -5.93 1.83
N VAL A 262 -8.70 -6.37 1.47
CA VAL A 262 -8.22 -6.36 0.08
C VAL A 262 -9.22 -7.04 -0.87
N LYS A 263 -9.69 -8.23 -0.49
CA LYS A 263 -10.68 -8.99 -1.28
C LYS A 263 -12.01 -8.25 -1.39
N SER A 264 -12.51 -7.68 -0.30
CA SER A 264 -13.81 -6.98 -0.30
C SER A 264 -13.76 -5.68 -1.09
N ASP A 265 -12.68 -4.91 -1.00
CA ASP A 265 -12.55 -3.63 -1.70
C ASP A 265 -12.45 -3.84 -3.21
N ILE A 266 -11.66 -4.82 -3.65
CA ILE A 266 -11.58 -5.18 -5.08
C ILE A 266 -12.92 -5.70 -5.59
N ALA A 267 -13.63 -6.52 -4.79
CA ALA A 267 -14.97 -6.99 -5.17
C ALA A 267 -15.96 -5.83 -5.33
N ARG A 268 -15.97 -4.86 -4.40
CA ARG A 268 -16.79 -3.66 -4.49
C ARG A 268 -16.45 -2.80 -5.71
N LEU A 269 -15.17 -2.57 -5.99
CA LEU A 269 -14.76 -1.83 -7.19
C LEU A 269 -15.21 -2.50 -8.48
N LYS A 270 -15.17 -3.84 -8.53
CA LYS A 270 -15.72 -4.61 -9.67
C LYS A 270 -17.24 -4.46 -9.79
N GLU A 271 -17.96 -4.46 -8.67
CA GLU A 271 -19.41 -4.21 -8.63
C GLU A 271 -19.76 -2.79 -9.10
N ASP A 272 -18.94 -1.80 -8.76
CA ASP A 272 -19.08 -0.40 -9.20
C ASP A 272 -18.65 -0.19 -10.67
N GLY A 273 -18.14 -1.24 -11.32
CA GLY A 273 -17.78 -1.26 -12.73
C GLY A 273 -16.43 -0.63 -13.03
N ALA A 274 -15.47 -0.69 -12.09
CA ALA A 274 -14.09 -0.32 -12.35
C ALA A 274 -13.48 -1.23 -13.44
N GLU A 275 -12.82 -0.60 -14.42
CA GLU A 275 -12.15 -1.24 -15.55
C GLU A 275 -10.64 -1.35 -15.33
N ILE A 276 -10.09 -0.43 -14.54
CA ILE A 276 -8.72 -0.45 -14.03
C ILE A 276 -8.82 -0.37 -12.51
N ILE A 277 -8.13 -1.25 -11.78
CA ILE A 277 -8.11 -1.23 -10.31
C ILE A 277 -6.69 -0.91 -9.81
N VAL A 278 -6.58 0.17 -9.03
CA VAL A 278 -5.36 0.64 -8.39
C VAL A 278 -5.42 0.28 -6.91
N ALA A 279 -4.44 -0.50 -6.45
CA ALA A 279 -4.29 -0.84 -5.04
C ALA A 279 -3.20 0.04 -4.40
N VAL A 280 -3.58 0.81 -3.39
CA VAL A 280 -2.62 1.61 -2.62
C VAL A 280 -2.45 1.04 -1.23
N PHE A 281 -1.21 0.91 -0.76
CA PHE A 281 -0.90 0.38 0.56
C PHE A 281 0.03 1.31 1.34
N HIS A 282 -0.22 1.42 2.63
CA HIS A 282 0.63 2.13 3.57
C HIS A 282 1.15 1.11 4.60
N TRP A 283 2.42 0.70 4.46
CA TRP A 283 2.91 -0.56 5.04
C TRP A 283 4.38 -0.62 5.45
N SER A 284 4.79 -1.72 6.06
CA SER A 284 6.18 -2.02 6.45
C SER A 284 6.72 -1.13 7.59
N ASN A 285 8.03 -1.11 7.76
CA ASN A 285 8.70 -0.27 8.75
C ASN A 285 9.47 0.87 8.05
N GLU A 286 9.53 2.01 8.72
CA GLU A 286 10.30 3.17 8.26
C GLU A 286 11.77 2.82 7.96
N LEU A 287 12.30 3.42 6.89
CA LEU A 287 13.68 3.35 6.42
C LEU A 287 14.17 1.95 5.99
N VAL A 288 13.26 0.99 5.82
CA VAL A 288 13.59 -0.33 5.29
C VAL A 288 13.61 -0.29 3.76
N THR A 289 14.74 -0.67 3.15
CA THR A 289 14.97 -0.56 1.70
C THR A 289 14.47 -1.74 0.87
N VAL A 290 14.19 -2.87 1.53
CA VAL A 290 13.78 -4.13 0.89
C VAL A 290 12.38 -4.47 1.38
N PRO A 291 11.42 -4.73 0.47
CA PRO A 291 10.07 -5.06 0.89
C PRO A 291 10.02 -6.35 1.70
N ASP A 292 9.22 -6.36 2.76
CA ASP A 292 9.03 -7.53 3.61
C ASP A 292 8.01 -8.53 3.05
N GLU A 293 7.91 -9.71 3.69
CA GLU A 293 7.01 -10.78 3.23
C GLU A 293 5.52 -10.38 3.26
N ASN A 294 5.10 -9.48 4.16
CA ASN A 294 3.71 -9.04 4.20
C ASN A 294 3.41 -8.15 3.00
N GLN A 295 4.30 -7.21 2.68
CA GLN A 295 4.17 -6.35 1.49
C GLN A 295 4.05 -7.19 0.22
N VAL A 296 4.99 -8.12 0.01
CA VAL A 296 5.00 -9.00 -1.18
C VAL A 296 3.71 -9.84 -1.24
N THR A 297 3.31 -10.43 -0.11
CA THR A 297 2.11 -11.28 -0.07
C THR A 297 0.83 -10.50 -0.36
N LEU A 298 0.67 -9.30 0.21
CA LEU A 298 -0.51 -8.48 0.00
C LEU A 298 -0.55 -7.87 -1.41
N ALA A 299 0.59 -7.46 -1.96
CA ALA A 299 0.68 -6.97 -3.33
C ALA A 299 0.32 -8.06 -4.35
N HIS A 300 0.86 -9.28 -4.18
CA HIS A 300 0.51 -10.41 -5.04
C HIS A 300 -0.96 -10.80 -4.90
N LEU A 301 -1.49 -10.79 -3.67
CA LEU A 301 -2.92 -11.03 -3.44
C LEU A 301 -3.78 -9.99 -4.16
N ALA A 302 -3.45 -8.70 -4.08
CA ALA A 302 -4.23 -7.66 -4.74
C ALA A 302 -4.29 -7.91 -6.26
N ILE A 303 -3.16 -8.25 -6.88
CA ILE A 303 -3.10 -8.61 -8.30
C ILE A 303 -3.90 -9.89 -8.60
N ASP A 304 -3.78 -10.92 -7.75
CA ASP A 304 -4.55 -12.16 -7.88
C ASP A 304 -6.06 -11.94 -7.83
N GLU A 305 -6.50 -10.97 -7.01
CA GLU A 305 -7.91 -10.61 -6.87
C GLU A 305 -8.38 -9.65 -7.96
N GLY A 306 -7.47 -9.01 -8.71
CA GLY A 306 -7.79 -8.22 -9.90
C GLY A 306 -7.30 -6.78 -9.92
N ALA A 307 -6.35 -6.40 -9.07
CA ALA A 307 -5.65 -5.12 -9.20
C ALA A 307 -4.72 -5.11 -10.43
N ASP A 308 -4.67 -3.97 -11.13
CA ASP A 308 -3.85 -3.76 -12.31
C ASP A 308 -2.50 -3.11 -12.00
N VAL A 309 -2.40 -2.41 -10.88
CA VAL A 309 -1.18 -1.82 -10.36
C VAL A 309 -1.24 -1.72 -8.84
N VAL A 310 -0.09 -1.90 -8.19
CA VAL A 310 0.05 -1.76 -6.74
C VAL A 310 1.06 -0.66 -6.44
N VAL A 311 0.70 0.27 -5.56
CA VAL A 311 1.55 1.39 -5.13
C VAL A 311 1.64 1.43 -3.60
N GLY A 312 2.85 1.47 -3.08
CA GLY A 312 3.13 1.43 -1.65
C GLY A 312 3.71 2.73 -1.11
N HIS A 313 3.54 2.91 0.21
CA HIS A 313 3.85 4.10 1.00
C HIS A 313 4.31 3.70 2.40
N HIS A 314 4.78 4.66 3.21
CA HIS A 314 5.21 4.54 4.62
C HIS A 314 6.71 4.35 4.90
N PRO A 315 7.51 3.53 4.16
CA PRO A 315 8.93 3.42 4.46
C PRO A 315 9.70 4.75 4.46
N HIS A 316 9.10 5.83 3.94
CA HIS A 316 9.67 7.18 3.83
C HIS A 316 10.97 7.23 3.01
N ILE A 317 11.25 6.16 2.28
CA ILE A 317 12.34 6.01 1.33
C ILE A 317 11.85 5.19 0.13
N ILE A 318 12.49 5.36 -1.02
CA ILE A 318 12.15 4.57 -2.22
C ILE A 318 12.42 3.09 -1.93
N GLN A 319 11.46 2.20 -2.20
CA GLN A 319 11.70 0.75 -2.32
C GLN A 319 11.66 0.35 -3.79
N GLY A 320 12.11 -0.87 -4.10
CA GLY A 320 12.15 -1.35 -5.48
C GLY A 320 10.78 -1.40 -6.16
N ILE A 321 10.80 -1.42 -7.50
CA ILE A 321 9.64 -1.71 -8.35
C ILE A 321 9.80 -3.13 -8.88
N GLY A 322 8.80 -3.96 -8.65
CA GLY A 322 8.73 -5.33 -9.13
C GLY A 322 7.58 -5.55 -10.11
N GLY A 323 7.50 -6.76 -10.64
CA GLY A 323 6.36 -7.21 -11.45
C GLY A 323 5.83 -8.54 -10.93
N TYR A 324 4.52 -8.74 -11.00
CA TYR A 324 3.87 -10.01 -10.72
C TYR A 324 2.75 -10.26 -11.71
N LYS A 325 2.78 -11.40 -12.42
CA LYS A 325 1.80 -11.76 -13.49
C LYS A 325 1.62 -10.66 -14.55
N GLY A 326 2.69 -9.95 -14.89
CA GLY A 326 2.68 -8.87 -15.87
C GLY A 326 2.06 -7.55 -15.38
N LYS A 327 1.81 -7.41 -14.08
CA LYS A 327 1.37 -6.17 -13.43
C LYS A 327 2.49 -5.57 -12.58
N THR A 328 2.55 -4.25 -12.50
CA THR A 328 3.62 -3.53 -11.81
C THR A 328 3.29 -3.34 -10.33
N ILE A 329 4.32 -3.44 -9.47
CA ILE A 329 4.25 -3.17 -8.04
C ILE A 329 5.36 -2.18 -7.67
N ALA A 330 5.01 -0.96 -7.26
CA ALA A 330 5.95 -0.02 -6.67
C ALA A 330 5.83 -0.08 -5.14
N TYR A 331 6.84 -0.61 -4.43
CA TYR A 331 6.68 -0.94 -3.00
C TYR A 331 6.76 0.28 -2.06
N SER A 332 7.49 1.32 -2.45
CA SER A 332 7.49 2.62 -1.77
C SER A 332 8.05 3.70 -2.67
N LEU A 333 7.41 4.86 -2.69
CA LEU A 333 7.83 6.01 -3.50
C LEU A 333 8.68 7.03 -2.70
N GLY A 334 8.82 6.83 -1.39
CA GLY A 334 9.48 7.78 -0.48
C GLY A 334 8.56 8.95 -0.08
N ASN A 335 9.17 10.00 0.47
CA ASN A 335 8.48 11.24 0.83
C ASN A 335 8.28 12.13 -0.39
N PHE A 336 7.28 13.00 -0.44
CA PHE A 336 7.13 13.97 -1.54
C PHE A 336 7.01 15.40 -0.99
N CYS A 337 5.80 15.96 -0.89
CA CYS A 337 5.57 17.25 -0.22
C CYS A 337 5.46 17.01 1.30
N PHE A 338 6.61 16.97 1.99
CA PHE A 338 6.70 16.33 3.29
C PHE A 338 7.00 17.30 4.44
N GLY A 339 5.97 17.79 5.11
CA GLY A 339 6.08 18.66 6.29
C GLY A 339 6.54 17.97 7.58
N GLY A 340 6.54 16.63 7.61
CA GLY A 340 6.88 15.84 8.80
C GLY A 340 8.35 15.83 9.21
N ASN A 341 9.26 16.41 8.41
CA ASN A 341 10.68 16.47 8.75
C ASN A 341 11.41 17.57 7.96
N THR A 342 12.12 18.48 8.64
CA THR A 342 12.92 19.55 8.02
C THR A 342 14.26 19.05 7.45
N ASN A 343 14.70 17.86 7.86
CA ASN A 343 15.93 17.24 7.39
C ASN A 343 15.81 15.69 7.31
N PRO A 344 15.02 15.16 6.35
CA PRO A 344 14.91 13.73 6.09
C PRO A 344 16.27 13.05 5.87
N THR A 345 16.39 11.81 6.34
CA THR A 345 17.59 10.98 6.15
C THR A 345 17.88 10.72 4.67
N GLU A 346 16.83 10.55 3.86
CA GLU A 346 16.91 10.41 2.41
C GLU A 346 15.98 11.46 1.79
N MET A 347 16.54 12.30 0.91
CA MET A 347 15.80 13.35 0.19
C MET A 347 15.24 12.85 -1.14
N ASP A 348 15.68 11.67 -1.59
CA ASP A 348 15.31 11.14 -2.90
C ASP A 348 13.90 10.56 -2.86
N THR A 349 13.15 10.86 -3.91
CA THR A 349 11.77 10.41 -4.14
C THR A 349 11.54 10.20 -5.62
N ILE A 350 10.39 9.65 -5.97
CA ILE A 350 10.01 9.43 -7.37
C ILE A 350 8.56 9.84 -7.61
N ILE A 351 8.29 10.32 -8.83
CA ILE A 351 6.95 10.26 -9.39
C ILE A 351 6.89 8.96 -10.20
N PHE A 352 6.00 8.06 -9.79
CA PHE A 352 5.74 6.82 -10.50
C PHE A 352 4.58 7.04 -11.49
N GLN A 353 4.87 7.00 -12.78
CA GLN A 353 3.92 7.27 -13.84
C GLN A 353 3.46 5.97 -14.49
N GLN A 354 2.28 5.49 -14.11
CA GLN A 354 1.66 4.33 -14.72
C GLN A 354 0.88 4.73 -15.98
N LYS A 355 1.15 4.05 -17.09
CA LYS A 355 0.47 4.26 -18.38
C LYS A 355 -0.38 3.06 -18.72
N PHE A 356 -1.60 3.30 -19.19
CA PHE A 356 -2.50 2.28 -19.71
C PHE A 356 -2.96 2.65 -21.11
N THR A 357 -3.08 1.63 -21.97
CA THR A 357 -3.83 1.72 -23.22
C THR A 357 -5.05 0.82 -23.12
N VAL A 358 -6.24 1.40 -23.30
CA VAL A 358 -7.52 0.68 -23.28
C VAL A 358 -8.11 0.68 -24.69
N ASN A 359 -8.63 -0.46 -25.15
CA ASN A 359 -9.29 -0.57 -26.45
C ASN A 359 -10.77 -0.14 -26.38
N GLY A 360 -11.46 -0.03 -27.52
CA GLY A 360 -12.90 0.32 -27.52
C GLY A 360 -13.84 -0.73 -26.92
N LYS A 361 -13.33 -1.92 -26.56
CA LYS A 361 -14.03 -2.93 -25.73
C LYS A 361 -13.77 -2.74 -24.23
N HIS A 362 -13.09 -1.66 -23.83
CA HIS A 362 -12.77 -1.34 -22.45
C HIS A 362 -11.82 -2.37 -21.79
N GLU A 363 -10.95 -2.99 -22.61
CA GLU A 363 -9.92 -3.93 -22.16
C GLU A 363 -8.54 -3.26 -22.17
N ILE A 364 -7.74 -3.49 -21.12
CA ILE A 364 -6.34 -3.06 -21.08
C ILE A 364 -5.54 -3.89 -22.09
N VAL A 365 -5.02 -3.23 -23.13
CA VAL A 365 -4.22 -3.86 -24.20
C VAL A 365 -2.72 -3.57 -24.10
N ASP A 366 -2.35 -2.56 -23.32
CA ASP A 366 -0.95 -2.27 -22.96
C ASP A 366 -0.91 -1.59 -21.59
N ALA A 367 0.13 -1.91 -20.81
CA ALA A 367 0.42 -1.28 -19.54
C ALA A 367 1.94 -1.17 -19.36
N SER A 368 2.41 0.04 -19.07
CA SER A 368 3.84 0.32 -18.86
C SER A 368 4.00 1.40 -17.80
N TYR A 369 5.22 1.62 -17.32
CA TYR A 369 5.48 2.68 -16.37
C TYR A 369 6.75 3.45 -16.72
N GLU A 370 6.80 4.70 -16.26
CA GLU A 370 7.97 5.54 -16.25
C GLU A 370 8.22 6.06 -14.83
N VAL A 371 9.47 6.37 -14.52
CA VAL A 371 9.88 6.90 -13.22
C VAL A 371 10.56 8.23 -13.45
N ILE A 372 10.07 9.27 -12.77
CA ILE A 372 10.71 10.59 -12.78
C ILE A 372 11.41 10.76 -11.43
N PRO A 373 12.75 10.66 -11.38
CA PRO A 373 13.49 10.84 -10.14
C PRO A 373 13.36 12.29 -9.66
N CYS A 374 13.11 12.45 -8.37
CA CYS A 374 12.86 13.71 -7.72
C CYS A 374 13.62 13.80 -6.40
N SER A 375 13.80 15.02 -5.91
CA SER A 375 14.14 15.29 -4.51
C SER A 375 12.91 15.90 -3.83
N VAL A 376 12.70 15.63 -2.54
CA VAL A 376 11.66 16.29 -1.71
C VAL A 376 11.87 17.80 -1.59
N SER A 377 13.08 18.26 -1.90
CA SER A 377 13.52 19.65 -1.74
C SER A 377 14.11 20.18 -3.04
N SER A 378 13.89 21.47 -3.31
CA SER A 378 14.61 22.23 -4.34
C SER A 378 15.91 22.85 -3.81
N ALA A 379 16.16 22.75 -2.51
CA ALA A 379 17.33 23.28 -1.84
C ALA A 379 18.30 22.17 -1.39
N GLU A 380 19.58 22.50 -1.28
CA GLU A 380 20.61 21.58 -0.80
C GLU A 380 20.69 21.58 0.73
N GLY A 381 20.75 20.38 1.33
CA GLY A 381 21.07 20.19 2.75
C GLY A 381 19.91 20.40 3.73
N TYR A 382 18.72 20.74 3.26
CA TYR A 382 17.51 20.79 4.08
C TYR A 382 16.24 20.62 3.23
N ASN A 383 15.12 20.30 3.87
CA ASN A 383 13.82 20.18 3.23
C ASN A 383 13.11 21.54 3.20
N ASN A 384 12.93 22.10 2.00
CA ASN A 384 12.15 23.32 1.78
C ASN A 384 10.74 23.04 1.23
N TYR A 385 10.28 21.79 1.36
CA TYR A 385 8.93 21.32 1.04
C TYR A 385 8.52 21.51 -0.42
N GLN A 386 9.49 21.48 -1.33
CA GLN A 386 9.28 21.73 -2.75
C GLN A 386 9.84 20.59 -3.59
N PRO A 387 9.06 19.52 -3.81
CA PRO A 387 9.47 18.40 -4.65
C PRO A 387 9.95 18.88 -6.00
N THR A 388 11.11 18.37 -6.44
CA THR A 388 11.82 18.88 -7.61
C THR A 388 12.37 17.73 -8.44
N PRO A 389 12.01 17.63 -9.73
CA PRO A 389 12.60 16.67 -10.64
C PRO A 389 14.12 16.82 -10.72
N LEU A 390 14.82 15.70 -10.60
CA LEU A 390 16.27 15.64 -10.71
C LEU A 390 16.67 15.46 -12.19
N THR A 391 17.88 15.91 -12.52
CA THR A 391 18.47 15.73 -13.87
C THR A 391 19.95 15.38 -13.76
N GLY A 392 20.51 14.83 -14.85
CA GLY A 392 21.93 14.46 -14.91
C GLY A 392 22.32 13.43 -13.85
N GLU A 393 23.51 13.60 -13.26
CA GLU A 393 24.09 12.63 -12.32
C GLU A 393 23.19 12.36 -11.10
N ALA A 394 22.50 13.38 -10.57
CA ALA A 394 21.59 13.19 -9.45
C ALA A 394 20.40 12.29 -9.81
N ALA A 395 19.84 12.47 -11.01
CA ALA A 395 18.78 11.59 -11.51
C ALA A 395 19.28 10.15 -11.72
N ASP A 396 20.47 10.00 -12.32
CA ASP A 396 21.09 8.69 -12.56
C ASP A 396 21.33 7.94 -11.25
N GLN A 397 21.76 8.62 -10.19
CA GLN A 397 21.97 8.03 -8.87
C GLN A 397 20.68 7.53 -8.22
N VAL A 398 19.57 8.27 -8.34
CA VAL A 398 18.26 7.82 -7.82
C VAL A 398 17.76 6.61 -8.60
N LEU A 399 17.86 6.64 -9.94
CA LEU A 399 17.44 5.51 -10.78
C LEU A 399 18.31 4.28 -10.55
N GLN A 400 19.62 4.44 -10.39
CA GLN A 400 20.51 3.34 -10.03
C GLN A 400 20.13 2.74 -8.67
N ARG A 401 19.84 3.56 -7.67
CA ARG A 401 19.42 3.07 -6.35
C ARG A 401 18.09 2.32 -6.42
N LEU A 402 17.14 2.84 -7.19
CA LEU A 402 15.86 2.16 -7.44
C LEU A 402 16.09 0.79 -8.08
N GLU A 403 16.94 0.70 -9.10
CA GLU A 403 17.30 -0.56 -9.75
C GLU A 403 17.95 -1.54 -8.76
N GLU A 404 18.92 -1.09 -7.97
CA GLU A 404 19.58 -1.91 -6.94
C GLU A 404 18.58 -2.44 -5.90
N ARG A 405 17.63 -1.59 -5.46
CA ARG A 405 16.55 -2.01 -4.54
C ARG A 405 15.59 -3.00 -5.20
N SER A 406 15.36 -2.86 -6.51
CA SER A 406 14.46 -3.72 -7.29
C SER A 406 15.02 -5.13 -7.51
N GLN A 407 16.35 -5.29 -7.58
CA GLN A 407 17.01 -6.60 -7.70
C GLN A 407 16.72 -7.57 -6.55
N SER A 408 16.28 -7.04 -5.39
CA SER A 408 15.94 -7.85 -4.21
C SER A 408 14.54 -8.47 -4.29
N ILE A 409 13.73 -8.06 -5.27
CA ILE A 409 12.35 -8.49 -5.46
C ILE A 409 12.34 -9.66 -6.44
N SER A 410 11.86 -10.83 -6.01
CA SER A 410 11.72 -11.99 -6.89
C SER A 410 10.57 -11.79 -7.89
N GLU A 411 10.81 -12.13 -9.16
CA GLU A 411 9.80 -12.20 -10.23
C GLU A 411 8.59 -13.10 -9.90
#